data_AF-A0A9D7N270-F1
#
_entry.id   AF-A0A9D7N270-F1
#
_cell.length_a   1.000
_cell.length_b   1.000
_cell.length_c   1.000
_cell.angle_alpha   90.00
_cell.angle_beta   90.00
_cell.angle_gamma   90.00
#
_symmetry.space_group_name_H-M   'P 1'
#
loop_
_entity.id
_entity.type
_entity.pdbx_description
1 polymer ?
#
loop_
_entity_poly.entity_id
_entity_poly.type
_entity_poly.pdbx_seq_one_letter_code
_entity_poly.pdbx_strand_id
1 'polypeptide(L)'
;MAKINIRWNDRSSSGDTAETGIHEVLGVSDKTKPVFVLLAPSLDEVEQGKLDAIFKDERIMIGARFFTMVRVPTERAGARVAAALGRASLQGIGMAAFDTQGALVGFVDGKHSPSKAYGLMKDAVRKTLPSVSVDATAKALQRILTDLDKIDSERKTIDLALGRSGLAEAKKAKLEKQKEELAQRQSKLDEQEVALWQKVFEVSAH
;
A
#
# COMPACT_ATOMS: atom_id res chain seq x y z
N MET A 1 6.52 31.81 -8.36
CA MET A 1 5.60 30.66 -8.45
C MET A 1 5.38 30.33 -9.92
N ALA A 2 5.69 29.11 -10.35
CA ALA A 2 5.13 28.51 -11.55
C ALA A 2 5.65 27.06 -11.68
N LYS A 3 4.76 26.09 -11.53
CA LYS A 3 4.86 24.80 -12.19
C LYS A 3 3.47 24.46 -12.70
N ILE A 4 3.42 24.05 -13.96
CA ILE A 4 2.77 22.84 -14.47
C ILE A 4 2.62 23.06 -15.97
N ASN A 5 3.47 22.39 -16.75
CA ASN A 5 3.27 22.19 -18.18
C ASN A 5 2.77 20.76 -18.35
N ILE A 6 1.47 20.58 -18.55
CA ILE A 6 0.89 19.30 -18.97
C ILE A 6 0.88 19.31 -20.50
N ARG A 7 1.78 18.56 -21.13
CA ARG A 7 1.66 18.27 -22.57
C ARG A 7 0.84 17.01 -22.74
N TRP A 8 -0.44 17.23 -23.02
CA TRP A 8 -1.34 16.26 -23.64
C TRP A 8 -0.95 16.15 -25.11
N ASN A 9 -0.38 15.02 -25.54
CA ASN A 9 -0.21 14.75 -26.95
C ASN A 9 -1.28 13.74 -27.38
N ASP A 10 -2.26 14.25 -28.11
CA ASP A 10 -3.18 13.48 -28.95
C ASP A 10 -2.41 13.02 -30.19
N ARG A 11 -2.02 11.74 -30.25
CA ARG A 11 -1.76 11.07 -31.53
C ARG A 11 -2.17 9.61 -31.45
N SER A 12 -3.41 9.36 -31.84
CA SER A 12 -3.78 8.14 -32.53
C SER A 12 -2.97 8.02 -33.83
N SER A 13 -1.98 7.14 -33.87
CA SER A 13 -1.55 6.49 -35.11
C SER A 13 -0.47 5.45 -34.81
N SER A 14 -0.59 4.31 -35.51
CA SER A 14 0.34 3.19 -35.62
C SER A 14 0.51 2.29 -34.40
N GLY A 15 -0.37 1.28 -34.32
CA GLY A 15 0.08 -0.11 -34.38
C GLY A 15 1.03 -0.60 -33.30
N ASP A 16 0.68 -0.42 -32.03
CA ASP A 16 1.16 -1.28 -30.94
C ASP A 16 -0.01 -1.55 -29.99
N THR A 17 0.01 -2.74 -29.39
CA THR A 17 -1.10 -3.41 -28.72
C THR A 17 -1.89 -2.53 -27.74
N ALA A 18 -3.20 -2.74 -27.68
CA ALA A 18 -4.16 -2.06 -26.80
C ALA A 18 -3.87 -2.20 -25.27
N GLU A 19 -2.75 -2.81 -24.90
CA GLU A 19 -2.35 -3.23 -23.55
C GLU A 19 -1.45 -2.19 -22.84
N THR A 20 -1.32 -0.96 -23.33
CA THR A 20 -0.52 0.08 -22.62
C THR A 20 -1.19 1.45 -22.47
N GLY A 21 -2.39 1.65 -23.02
CA GLY A 21 -3.01 2.98 -23.13
C GLY A 21 -3.38 3.64 -21.80
N ILE A 22 -3.64 2.88 -20.73
CA ILE A 22 -4.10 3.47 -19.45
C ILE A 22 -2.99 4.21 -18.70
N HIS A 23 -1.74 3.76 -18.81
CA HIS A 23 -0.61 4.44 -18.16
C HIS A 23 -0.37 5.83 -18.76
N GLU A 24 -0.53 5.96 -20.08
CA GLU A 24 -0.46 7.26 -20.77
C GLU A 24 -1.61 8.18 -20.38
N VAL A 25 -2.83 7.63 -20.26
CA VAL A 25 -4.01 8.38 -19.81
C VAL A 25 -3.84 8.88 -18.36
N LEU A 26 -3.18 8.10 -17.50
CA LEU A 26 -2.97 8.42 -16.09
C LEU A 26 -1.65 9.17 -15.82
N GLY A 27 -0.78 9.32 -16.81
CA GLY A 27 0.55 9.91 -16.65
C GLY A 27 1.49 9.09 -15.75
N VAL A 28 1.32 7.77 -15.72
CA VAL A 28 2.10 6.85 -14.89
C VAL A 28 3.34 6.37 -15.66
N SER A 29 4.52 6.58 -15.07
CA SER A 29 5.79 6.17 -15.68
C SER A 29 6.22 4.74 -15.30
N ASP A 30 5.68 4.19 -14.21
CA ASP A 30 6.06 2.88 -13.68
C ASP A 30 5.09 1.79 -14.15
N LYS A 31 5.54 0.97 -15.11
CA LYS A 31 4.80 -0.17 -15.66
C LYS A 31 5.12 -1.49 -14.93
N THR A 32 5.96 -1.49 -13.90
CA THR A 32 6.33 -2.73 -13.19
C THR A 32 5.39 -3.05 -12.03
N LYS A 33 4.57 -2.08 -11.63
CA LYS A 33 3.54 -2.23 -10.60
C LYS A 33 2.13 -2.09 -11.16
N PRO A 34 1.16 -2.87 -10.63
CA PRO A 34 -0.24 -2.62 -10.92
C PRO A 34 -0.64 -1.22 -10.45
N VAL A 35 -1.67 -0.64 -11.07
CA VAL A 35 -2.13 0.72 -10.79
C VAL A 35 -3.43 0.68 -10.01
N PHE A 36 -3.51 1.43 -8.91
CA PHE A 36 -4.74 1.61 -8.15
C PHE A 36 -5.14 3.09 -8.23
N VAL A 37 -6.26 3.33 -8.92
CA VAL A 37 -6.79 4.66 -9.18
C VAL A 37 -7.83 5.00 -8.12
N LEU A 38 -7.60 6.09 -7.40
CA LEU A 38 -8.59 6.73 -6.53
C LEU A 38 -9.30 7.83 -7.31
N LEU A 39 -10.61 7.71 -7.44
CA LEU A 39 -11.46 8.71 -8.08
C LEU A 39 -12.11 9.57 -6.99
N ALA A 40 -11.71 10.84 -6.94
CA ALA A 40 -12.22 11.81 -5.96
C ALA A 40 -12.89 13.00 -6.66
N PRO A 41 -13.96 13.58 -6.11
CA PRO A 41 -14.62 14.76 -6.67
C PRO A 41 -13.69 15.96 -6.84
N SER A 42 -12.82 16.23 -5.86
CA SER A 42 -11.92 17.39 -5.86
C SER A 42 -10.49 17.03 -5.44
N LEU A 43 -9.51 17.88 -5.81
CA LEU A 43 -8.11 17.76 -5.38
C LEU A 43 -7.88 18.27 -3.95
N ASP A 44 -8.81 19.00 -3.34
CA ASP A 44 -8.60 19.52 -1.97
C ASP A 44 -8.92 18.45 -0.89
N GLU A 45 -9.78 17.49 -1.21
CA GLU A 45 -9.92 16.22 -0.46
C GLU A 45 -8.67 15.32 -0.58
N VAL A 46 -7.70 15.69 -1.43
CA VAL A 46 -6.54 14.86 -1.76
C VAL A 46 -5.36 15.06 -0.81
N GLU A 47 -5.31 16.10 0.02
CA GLU A 47 -4.37 16.11 1.15
C GLU A 47 -4.68 14.99 2.16
N GLN A 48 -5.93 14.52 2.20
CA GLN A 48 -6.34 13.29 2.89
C GLN A 48 -6.17 12.01 2.03
N GLY A 49 -5.55 12.07 0.86
CA GLY A 49 -5.68 11.01 -0.15
C GLY A 49 -4.81 9.77 0.05
N LYS A 50 -4.08 9.63 1.16
CA LYS A 50 -3.40 8.36 1.42
C LYS A 50 -4.48 7.32 1.73
N LEU A 51 -4.27 6.07 1.31
CA LEU A 51 -5.25 5.02 1.61
C LEU A 51 -5.49 4.86 3.11
N ASP A 52 -4.56 5.29 3.98
CA ASP A 52 -4.72 5.32 5.45
C ASP A 52 -5.83 6.26 5.94
N ALA A 53 -6.10 7.33 5.21
CA ALA A 53 -7.11 8.32 5.55
C ALA A 53 -8.50 7.92 5.04
N ILE A 54 -8.57 7.05 4.01
CA ILE A 54 -9.83 6.48 3.51
C ILE A 54 -10.15 5.15 4.22
N PHE A 55 -9.11 4.37 4.50
CA PHE A 55 -9.19 3.05 5.11
C PHE A 55 -8.21 2.94 6.28
N LYS A 56 -8.75 2.68 7.47
CA LYS A 56 -7.96 2.30 8.65
C LYS A 56 -7.66 0.79 8.69
N ASP A 57 -7.66 0.11 7.53
CA ASP A 57 -7.43 -1.33 7.43
C ASP A 57 -5.97 -1.60 7.07
N GLU A 58 -5.26 -2.28 7.97
CA GLU A 58 -3.85 -2.62 7.84
C GLU A 58 -3.55 -3.42 6.55
N ARG A 59 -4.46 -4.28 6.12
CA ARG A 59 -4.27 -5.10 4.93
C ARG A 59 -4.29 -4.26 3.65
N ILE A 60 -5.09 -3.20 3.63
CA ILE A 60 -5.10 -2.23 2.53
C ILE A 60 -3.81 -1.42 2.53
N MET A 61 -3.31 -1.03 3.70
CA MET A 61 -2.04 -0.32 3.81
C MET A 61 -0.86 -1.13 3.32
N ILE A 62 -0.85 -2.43 3.63
CA ILE A 62 0.16 -3.37 3.13
C ILE A 62 -0.04 -3.60 1.63
N GLY A 63 -1.28 -3.86 1.20
CA GLY A 63 -1.63 -4.05 -0.21
C GLY A 63 -1.23 -2.87 -1.09
N ALA A 64 -1.44 -1.64 -0.62
CA ALA A 64 -1.09 -0.42 -1.33
C ALA A 64 0.39 -0.32 -1.72
N ARG A 65 1.30 -0.97 -0.98
CA ARG A 65 2.75 -0.94 -1.25
C ARG A 65 3.13 -1.64 -2.56
N PHE A 66 2.29 -2.56 -3.03
CA PHE A 66 2.46 -3.25 -4.30
C PHE A 66 1.97 -2.43 -5.50
N PHE A 67 1.31 -1.30 -5.29
CA PHE A 67 0.65 -0.54 -6.34
C PHE A 67 1.30 0.81 -6.57
N THR A 68 1.26 1.26 -7.83
CA THR A 68 1.32 2.67 -8.13
C THR A 68 -0.05 3.28 -7.85
N MET A 69 -0.12 4.13 -6.83
CA MET A 69 -1.34 4.81 -6.44
C MET A 69 -1.50 6.09 -7.25
N VAL A 70 -2.59 6.21 -8.01
CA VAL A 70 -2.89 7.41 -8.81
C VAL A 70 -4.18 8.01 -8.30
N ARG A 71 -4.20 9.33 -8.14
CA ARG A 71 -5.40 10.05 -7.75
C ARG A 71 -5.87 10.89 -8.90
N VAL A 72 -7.14 10.74 -9.24
CA VAL A 72 -7.73 11.39 -10.40
C VAL A 72 -8.96 12.18 -9.95
N PRO A 73 -8.96 13.52 -10.12
CA PRO A 73 -10.16 14.32 -9.91
C PRO A 73 -11.20 13.99 -10.99
N THR A 74 -12.39 13.57 -10.57
CA THR A 74 -13.47 13.15 -11.48
C THR A 74 -13.92 14.28 -12.40
N GLU A 75 -13.79 15.54 -11.96
CA GLU A 75 -14.12 16.73 -12.73
C GLU A 75 -13.18 16.98 -13.93
N ARG A 76 -11.88 16.62 -13.86
CA ARG A 76 -10.89 16.99 -14.90
C ARG A 76 -10.53 15.85 -15.85
N ALA A 77 -10.62 14.60 -15.42
CA ALA A 77 -10.18 13.45 -16.22
C ALA A 77 -11.31 12.45 -16.54
N GLY A 78 -12.56 12.81 -16.20
CA GLY A 78 -13.73 11.95 -16.22
C GLY A 78 -13.92 11.15 -17.49
N ALA A 79 -13.91 11.80 -18.65
CA ALA A 79 -14.26 11.14 -19.92
C ALA A 79 -13.21 10.13 -20.41
N ARG A 80 -11.91 10.46 -20.33
CA ARG A 80 -10.83 9.55 -20.81
C ARG A 80 -10.64 8.36 -19.87
N VAL A 81 -10.71 8.60 -18.55
CA VAL A 81 -10.62 7.53 -17.56
C VAL A 81 -11.87 6.66 -17.58
N ALA A 82 -13.06 7.24 -17.76
CA ALA A 82 -14.29 6.46 -17.95
C ALA A 82 -14.22 5.59 -19.21
N ALA A 83 -13.73 6.13 -20.32
CA ALA A 83 -13.54 5.38 -21.56
C ALA A 83 -12.57 4.21 -21.38
N ALA A 84 -11.44 4.42 -20.70
CA ALA A 84 -10.49 3.34 -20.39
C ALA A 84 -11.06 2.28 -19.42
N LEU A 85 -12.03 2.65 -18.59
CA LEU A 85 -12.79 1.74 -17.74
C LEU A 85 -13.94 1.03 -18.50
N GLY A 86 -14.16 1.34 -19.79
CA GLY A 86 -15.31 0.83 -20.56
C GLY A 86 -16.66 1.36 -20.06
N ARG A 87 -16.67 2.57 -19.49
CA ARG A 87 -17.85 3.20 -18.86
C ARG A 87 -18.22 4.50 -19.55
N ALA A 88 -19.51 4.81 -19.53
CA ALA A 88 -20.04 6.09 -20.02
C ALA A 88 -19.71 7.27 -19.09
N SER A 89 -19.54 7.01 -17.79
CA SER A 89 -19.15 8.02 -16.80
C SER A 89 -18.40 7.37 -15.62
N LEU A 90 -17.71 8.21 -14.83
CA LEU A 90 -17.12 7.82 -13.54
C LEU A 90 -18.10 7.90 -12.37
N GLN A 91 -19.37 8.22 -12.64
CA GLN A 91 -20.36 8.43 -11.59
C GLN A 91 -20.56 7.14 -10.81
N GLY A 92 -20.40 7.22 -9.48
CA GLY A 92 -20.55 6.07 -8.60
C GLY A 92 -19.32 5.17 -8.51
N ILE A 93 -18.22 5.45 -9.22
CA ILE A 93 -16.96 4.70 -9.08
C ILE A 93 -16.04 5.48 -8.13
N GLY A 94 -15.70 4.88 -6.99
CA GLY A 94 -14.76 5.47 -6.04
C GLY A 94 -13.30 5.05 -6.30
N MET A 95 -13.08 3.83 -6.78
CA MET A 95 -11.73 3.29 -7.04
C MET A 95 -11.73 2.31 -8.20
N ALA A 96 -10.58 2.17 -8.88
CA ALA A 96 -10.35 1.13 -9.89
C ALA A 96 -8.95 0.54 -9.75
N ALA A 97 -8.79 -0.74 -10.06
CA ALA A 97 -7.51 -1.43 -10.06
C ALA A 97 -7.20 -1.98 -11.44
N PHE A 98 -5.96 -1.81 -11.87
CA PHE A 98 -5.42 -2.28 -13.14
C PHE A 98 -4.16 -3.09 -12.88
N ASP A 99 -3.88 -4.10 -13.71
CA ASP A 99 -2.58 -4.78 -13.70
C ASP A 99 -1.52 -3.96 -14.47
N THR A 100 -0.30 -4.49 -14.54
CA THR A 100 0.82 -3.81 -15.24
C THR A 100 0.62 -3.67 -16.73
N GLN A 101 -0.15 -4.58 -17.34
CA GLN A 101 -0.59 -4.51 -18.74
C GLN A 101 -1.78 -3.56 -18.93
N GLY A 102 -2.12 -2.78 -17.91
CA GLY A 102 -3.20 -1.82 -17.99
C GLY A 102 -4.58 -2.44 -18.14
N ALA A 103 -4.73 -3.76 -17.97
CA ALA A 103 -6.03 -4.40 -18.04
C ALA A 103 -6.80 -4.14 -16.74
N LEU A 104 -8.07 -3.79 -16.89
CA LEU A 104 -8.96 -3.54 -15.75
C LEU A 104 -9.17 -4.84 -14.97
N VAL A 105 -8.84 -4.80 -13.68
CA VAL A 105 -9.08 -5.90 -12.75
C VAL A 105 -10.46 -5.75 -12.10
N GLY A 106 -10.86 -4.51 -11.79
CA GLY A 106 -12.20 -4.18 -11.31
C GLY A 106 -12.25 -2.82 -10.63
N PHE A 107 -13.40 -2.52 -10.02
CA PHE A 107 -13.67 -1.22 -9.40
C PHE A 107 -14.47 -1.36 -8.09
N VAL A 108 -14.39 -0.33 -7.25
CA VAL A 108 -15.16 -0.19 -6.01
C VAL A 108 -16.16 0.94 -6.18
N ASP A 109 -17.45 0.61 -6.16
CA ASP A 109 -18.53 1.59 -6.27
C ASP A 109 -18.79 2.34 -4.94
N GLY A 110 -19.06 3.64 -5.06
CA GLY A 110 -19.81 4.53 -4.15
C GLY A 110 -19.38 4.58 -2.68
N LYS A 111 -19.51 3.46 -1.96
CA LYS A 111 -19.07 3.33 -0.57
C LYS A 111 -17.78 2.50 -0.56
N HIS A 112 -16.66 3.17 -0.35
CA HIS A 112 -15.33 2.56 -0.23
C HIS A 112 -15.38 1.35 0.72
N SER A 113 -15.45 0.15 0.15
CA SER A 113 -15.50 -1.10 0.92
C SER A 113 -14.09 -1.62 1.07
N PRO A 114 -13.54 -1.72 2.29
CA PRO A 114 -12.19 -2.20 2.51
C PRO A 114 -11.97 -3.60 1.89
N SER A 115 -12.93 -4.50 2.11
CA SER A 115 -12.86 -5.87 1.59
C SER A 115 -12.82 -5.93 0.06
N LYS A 116 -13.59 -5.07 -0.63
CA LYS A 116 -13.57 -5.01 -2.10
C LYS A 116 -12.25 -4.42 -2.60
N ALA A 117 -11.79 -3.31 -2.01
CA ALA A 117 -10.50 -2.71 -2.37
C ALA A 117 -9.34 -3.70 -2.18
N TYR A 118 -9.31 -4.40 -1.05
CA TYR A 118 -8.32 -5.43 -0.78
C TYR A 118 -8.41 -6.64 -1.74
N GLY A 119 -9.62 -7.09 -2.08
CA GLY A 119 -9.84 -8.12 -3.09
C GLY A 119 -9.27 -7.74 -4.46
N LEU A 120 -9.53 -6.51 -4.91
CA LEU A 120 -8.95 -5.99 -6.15
C LEU A 120 -7.43 -5.91 -6.11
N MET A 121 -6.86 -5.50 -4.97
CA MET A 121 -5.40 -5.47 -4.79
C MET A 121 -4.80 -6.86 -4.92
N LYS A 122 -5.41 -7.88 -4.31
CA LYS A 122 -4.97 -9.27 -4.44
C LYS A 122 -5.01 -9.74 -5.89
N ASP A 123 -6.11 -9.47 -6.58
CA ASP A 123 -6.29 -9.93 -7.95
C ASP A 123 -5.31 -9.28 -8.92
N ALA A 124 -5.08 -7.97 -8.79
CA ALA A 124 -4.14 -7.25 -9.64
C ALA A 124 -2.67 -7.64 -9.35
N VAL A 125 -2.29 -7.86 -8.09
CA VAL A 125 -0.97 -8.40 -7.75
C VAL A 125 -0.82 -9.83 -8.25
N ARG A 126 -1.81 -10.70 -8.07
CA ARG A 126 -1.73 -12.09 -8.55
C ARG A 126 -1.53 -12.18 -10.06
N LYS A 127 -2.17 -11.28 -10.83
CA LYS A 127 -2.01 -11.21 -12.29
C LYS A 127 -0.63 -10.70 -12.70
N THR A 128 -0.07 -9.77 -11.93
CA THR A 128 1.20 -9.10 -12.24
C THR A 128 2.42 -9.88 -11.72
N LEU A 129 2.35 -10.33 -10.47
CA LEU A 129 3.42 -10.92 -9.67
C LEU A 129 2.95 -12.29 -9.14
N PRO A 130 2.88 -13.34 -9.98
CA PRO A 130 2.29 -14.63 -9.60
C PRO A 130 3.05 -15.35 -8.48
N SER A 131 4.31 -15.00 -8.24
CA SER A 131 5.13 -15.50 -7.12
C SER A 131 4.86 -14.78 -5.79
N VAL A 132 4.10 -13.68 -5.81
CA VAL A 132 3.83 -12.83 -4.65
C VAL A 132 2.39 -13.02 -4.18
N SER A 133 2.22 -13.24 -2.87
CA SER A 133 0.91 -13.29 -2.24
C SER A 133 0.74 -12.12 -1.28
N VAL A 134 -0.22 -11.24 -1.57
CA VAL A 134 -0.59 -10.12 -0.70
C VAL A 134 -1.06 -10.65 0.66
N ASP A 135 -1.83 -11.74 0.69
CA ASP A 135 -2.29 -12.36 1.94
C ASP A 135 -1.13 -12.90 2.78
N ALA A 136 -0.17 -13.59 2.14
CA ALA A 136 0.98 -14.14 2.84
C ALA A 136 1.86 -13.01 3.41
N THR A 137 2.05 -11.93 2.64
CA THR A 137 2.82 -10.76 3.07
C THR A 137 2.13 -10.04 4.21
N ALA A 138 0.82 -9.76 4.08
CA ALA A 138 0.04 -9.11 5.12
C ALA A 138 0.04 -9.92 6.42
N LYS A 139 -0.12 -11.24 6.32
CA LYS A 139 -0.07 -12.13 7.49
C LYS A 139 1.32 -12.20 8.12
N ALA A 140 2.38 -12.19 7.32
CA ALA A 140 3.75 -12.18 7.83
C ALA A 140 4.08 -10.87 8.55
N LEU A 141 3.73 -9.73 7.95
CA LEU A 141 3.95 -8.41 8.55
C LEU A 141 3.13 -8.22 9.83
N GLN A 142 1.86 -8.62 9.81
CA GLN A 142 0.99 -8.54 11.00
C GLN A 142 1.57 -9.32 12.19
N ARG A 143 2.18 -10.50 11.92
CA ARG A 143 2.87 -11.27 12.97
C ARG A 143 4.07 -10.54 13.53
N ILE A 144 4.90 -9.96 12.66
CA ILE A 144 6.07 -9.17 13.08
C ILE A 144 5.59 -8.02 13.96
N LEU A 145 4.64 -7.20 13.48
CA LEU A 145 4.10 -6.06 14.23
C LEU A 145 3.48 -6.48 15.58
N THR A 146 2.72 -7.57 15.61
CA THR A 146 2.18 -8.12 16.86
C THR A 146 3.27 -8.53 17.83
N ASP A 147 4.37 -9.10 17.34
CA ASP A 147 5.50 -9.51 18.19
C ASP A 147 6.33 -8.30 18.65
N LEU A 148 6.43 -7.23 17.86
CA LEU A 148 6.99 -5.94 18.30
C LEU A 148 6.16 -5.35 19.45
N ASP A 149 4.83 -5.32 19.31
CA ASP A 149 3.93 -4.81 20.36
C ASP A 149 4.07 -5.59 21.68
N LYS A 150 4.26 -6.91 21.60
CA LYS A 150 4.53 -7.75 22.78
C LYS A 150 5.87 -7.38 23.43
N ILE A 151 6.93 -7.22 22.63
CA ILE A 151 8.25 -6.83 23.14
C ILE A 151 8.15 -5.48 23.85
N ASP A 152 7.46 -4.50 23.27
CA ASP A 152 7.28 -3.19 23.87
C ASP A 152 6.47 -3.25 25.18
N SER A 153 5.44 -4.09 25.24
CA SER A 153 4.67 -4.33 26.46
C SER A 153 5.52 -4.99 27.56
N GLU A 154 6.34 -5.98 27.19
CA GLU A 154 7.27 -6.66 28.10
C GLU A 154 8.35 -5.69 28.62
N ARG A 155 8.91 -4.84 27.76
CA ARG A 155 9.88 -3.80 28.15
C ARG A 155 9.27 -2.80 29.12
N LYS A 156 8.06 -2.30 28.85
CA LYS A 156 7.33 -1.41 29.77
C LYS A 156 7.10 -2.07 31.13
N THR A 157 6.76 -3.35 31.15
CA THR A 157 6.58 -4.12 32.39
C THR A 157 7.87 -4.23 33.18
N ILE A 158 9.00 -4.49 32.50
CA ILE A 158 10.33 -4.54 33.11
C ILE A 158 10.73 -3.17 33.65
N ASP A 159 10.52 -2.09 32.89
CA ASP A 159 10.84 -0.72 33.32
C ASP A 159 10.05 -0.32 34.57
N LEU A 160 8.76 -0.65 34.61
CA LEU A 160 7.92 -0.46 35.80
C LEU A 160 8.39 -1.29 36.99
N ALA A 161 8.89 -2.51 36.75
CA ALA A 161 9.46 -3.33 37.82
C ALA A 161 10.74 -2.67 38.36
N LEU A 162 11.69 -2.32 37.48
CA LEU A 162 12.98 -1.69 37.84
C LEU A 162 12.81 -0.37 38.61
N GLY A 163 11.75 0.40 38.33
CA GLY A 163 11.44 1.65 39.04
C GLY A 163 10.94 1.49 40.48
N ARG A 164 10.66 0.27 40.96
CA ARG A 164 10.19 0.03 42.34
C ARG A 164 11.37 -0.01 43.31
N SER A 165 11.36 0.89 44.29
CA SER A 165 12.31 0.89 45.41
C SER A 165 12.21 -0.41 46.22
N GLY A 166 13.34 -1.08 46.46
CA GLY A 166 13.41 -2.32 47.27
C GLY A 166 13.63 -3.60 46.47
N LEU A 167 13.87 -3.52 45.16
CA LEU A 167 14.33 -4.66 44.37
C LEU A 167 15.76 -5.06 44.76
N ALA A 168 15.95 -6.34 45.11
CA ALA A 168 17.27 -6.90 45.32
C ALA A 168 18.14 -6.74 44.05
N GLU A 169 19.41 -6.36 44.21
CA GLU A 169 20.35 -6.12 43.11
C GLU A 169 20.42 -7.30 42.13
N ALA A 170 20.41 -8.54 42.63
CA ALA A 170 20.38 -9.74 41.76
C ALA A 170 19.13 -9.81 40.87
N LYS A 171 17.98 -9.36 41.37
CA LYS A 171 16.73 -9.33 40.60
C LYS A 171 16.70 -8.16 39.62
N LYS A 172 17.32 -7.03 39.97
CA LYS A 172 17.54 -5.89 39.08
C LYS A 172 18.44 -6.27 37.90
N ALA A 173 19.59 -6.92 38.16
CA ALA A 173 20.50 -7.41 37.13
C ALA A 173 19.83 -8.41 36.18
N LYS A 174 18.98 -9.32 36.71
CA LYS A 174 18.22 -10.26 35.87
C LYS A 174 17.23 -9.55 34.95
N LEU A 175 16.53 -8.53 35.45
CA LEU A 175 15.57 -7.73 34.67
C LEU A 175 16.27 -6.89 33.58
N GLU A 176 17.43 -6.30 33.89
CA GLU A 176 18.25 -5.59 32.89
C GLU A 176 18.72 -6.54 31.78
N LYS A 177 19.16 -7.76 32.15
CA LYS A 177 19.53 -8.78 31.17
C LYS A 177 18.34 -9.16 30.27
N GLN A 178 17.15 -9.33 30.84
CA GLN A 178 15.93 -9.60 30.06
C GLN A 178 15.58 -8.44 29.12
N LYS A 179 15.80 -7.20 29.54
CA LYS A 179 15.61 -6.02 28.69
C LYS A 179 16.58 -5.98 27.52
N GLU A 180 17.83 -6.39 27.73
CA GLU A 180 18.84 -6.50 26.67
C GLU A 180 18.51 -7.63 25.68
N GLU A 181 18.07 -8.79 26.17
CA GLU A 181 17.57 -9.89 25.32
C GLU A 181 16.37 -9.46 24.47
N LEU A 182 15.45 -8.65 25.02
CA LEU A 182 14.32 -8.08 24.28
C LEU A 182 14.77 -7.08 23.21
N ALA A 183 15.79 -6.26 23.49
CA ALA A 183 16.36 -5.35 22.50
C ALA A 183 16.98 -6.10 21.31
N GLN A 184 17.67 -7.23 21.58
CA GLN A 184 18.20 -8.09 20.51
C GLN A 184 17.08 -8.75 19.69
N ARG A 185 15.99 -9.17 20.34
CA ARG A 185 14.82 -9.73 19.63
C ARG A 185 14.13 -8.68 18.77
N GLN A 186 13.99 -7.44 19.26
CA GLN A 186 13.47 -6.31 18.50
C GLN A 186 14.30 -6.09 17.22
N SER A 187 15.63 -5.97 17.35
CA SER A 187 16.53 -5.79 16.21
C SER A 187 16.36 -6.88 15.14
N LYS A 188 16.21 -8.15 15.55
CA LYS A 188 15.98 -9.26 14.62
C LYS A 188 14.63 -9.16 13.90
N LEU A 189 13.59 -8.69 14.58
CA LEU A 189 12.28 -8.52 13.98
C LEU A 189 12.27 -7.31 13.03
N ASP A 190 12.98 -6.23 13.37
CA ASP A 190 13.17 -5.08 12.48
C ASP A 190 13.92 -5.49 11.20
N GLU A 191 14.98 -6.31 11.33
CA GLU A 191 15.69 -6.89 10.19
C GLU A 191 14.78 -7.78 9.33
N GLN A 192 13.92 -8.59 9.94
CA GLN A 192 12.94 -9.42 9.23
C GLN A 192 11.90 -8.57 8.51
N GLU A 193 11.47 -7.46 9.10
CA GLU A 193 10.55 -6.51 8.46
C GLU A 193 11.19 -5.91 7.20
N VAL A 194 12.42 -5.42 7.33
CA VAL A 194 13.18 -4.85 6.20
C VAL A 194 13.40 -5.91 5.12
N ALA A 195 13.79 -7.13 5.47
CA ALA A 195 14.00 -8.22 4.52
C ALA A 195 12.70 -8.63 3.82
N LEU A 196 11.57 -8.65 4.53
CA LEU A 196 10.26 -8.93 3.96
C LEU A 196 9.88 -7.84 2.94
N TRP A 197 10.14 -6.57 3.25
CA TRP A 197 9.92 -5.47 2.32
C TRP A 197 10.88 -5.51 1.12
N GLN A 198 12.16 -5.79 1.33
CA GLN A 198 13.13 -5.94 0.24
C GLN A 198 12.70 -7.05 -0.73
N LYS A 199 12.28 -8.21 -0.22
CA LYS A 199 11.77 -9.31 -1.05
C LYS A 199 10.54 -8.91 -1.87
N VAL A 200 9.68 -8.06 -1.32
CA VAL A 200 8.53 -7.50 -2.04
C VAL A 200 8.97 -6.56 -3.17
N PHE A 201 9.97 -5.72 -2.94
CA PHE A 201 10.43 -4.72 -3.90
C PHE A 201 11.39 -5.26 -4.97
N GLU A 202 12.25 -6.24 -4.66
CA GLU A 202 13.14 -6.89 -5.63
C GLU A 202 12.35 -7.64 -6.70
N VAL A 203 11.22 -8.24 -6.34
CA VAL A 203 10.31 -8.89 -7.30
C VAL A 203 9.62 -7.87 -8.22
N SER A 204 9.64 -6.58 -7.89
CA SER A 204 9.09 -5.50 -8.74
C SER A 204 10.12 -4.88 -9.69
N ALA A 205 11.39 -5.29 -9.62
CA ALA A 205 12.50 -4.76 -10.42
C ALA A 205 12.97 -5.70 -11.56
N HIS A 206 12.37 -6.90 -11.65
CA HIS A 206 12.61 -7.92 -12.67
C HIS A 206 11.36 -8.14 -13.51
#